data_AF-A0A0B3C311-F1
#
_entry.id   AF-A0A0B3C311-F1
#
_cell.length_a   1.000
_cell.length_b   1.000
_cell.length_c   1.000
_cell.angle_alpha   90.00
_cell.angle_beta   90.00
_cell.angle_gamma   90.00
#
_symmetry.space_group_name_H-M   'P 1'
#
loop_
_entity.id
_entity.type
_entity.pdbx_description
1 polymer ?
#
loop_
_entity_poly.entity_id
_entity_poly.type
_entity_poly.pdbx_seq_one_letter_code
_entity_poly.pdbx_strand_id
1 'polypeptide(L)'
;MKLNQLALAAAVLAAPFMAQADLRALDDASLAGISGQDGISIAGDFNGTIGAIVYTDNDASGSGTLRLENVSMTGFSITDDNPLMIDVVTTDISGTATDQLQITLPEMTGQVSIGAIRVGDTGASLGSLAIIDQNMAGTQLRIWGH
;
A
#
# COMPACT_ATOMS: atom_id res chain seq x y z
N MET A 1 47.21 -5.18 62.12
CA MET A 1 47.19 -4.62 60.74
C MET A 1 46.95 -5.67 59.65
N LYS A 2 47.46 -6.91 59.77
CA LYS A 2 47.32 -7.95 58.73
C LYS A 2 45.88 -8.45 58.48
N LEU A 3 45.05 -8.53 59.54
CA LEU A 3 43.67 -9.04 59.41
C LEU A 3 42.77 -8.14 58.53
N ASN A 4 42.90 -6.81 58.66
CA ASN A 4 42.10 -5.85 57.87
C ASN A 4 42.49 -5.84 56.39
N GLN A 5 43.76 -6.15 56.08
CA GLN A 5 44.25 -6.26 54.70
C GLN A 5 43.73 -7.55 54.03
N LEU A 6 43.67 -8.65 54.78
CA LEU A 6 43.06 -9.91 54.33
C LEU A 6 41.55 -9.77 54.09
N ALA A 7 40.83 -9.07 54.98
CA ALA A 7 39.40 -8.82 54.82
C ALA A 7 39.08 -7.94 53.60
N LEU A 8 39.89 -6.91 53.34
CA LEU A 8 39.73 -6.05 52.16
C LEU A 8 40.05 -6.79 50.85
N ALA A 9 41.12 -7.60 50.83
CA ALA A 9 41.45 -8.44 49.68
C ALA A 9 40.35 -9.46 49.37
N ALA A 10 39.75 -10.08 50.40
CA ALA A 10 38.62 -10.99 50.23
C ALA A 10 37.37 -10.27 49.70
N ALA A 11 37.09 -9.04 50.17
CA ALA A 11 35.97 -8.24 49.69
C ALA A 11 36.13 -7.80 48.22
N VAL A 12 37.35 -7.42 47.80
CA VAL A 12 37.65 -7.03 46.41
C VAL A 12 37.59 -8.23 45.47
N LEU A 13 38.00 -9.42 45.92
CA LEU A 13 37.89 -10.66 45.14
C LEU A 13 36.45 -11.19 45.05
N ALA A 14 35.57 -10.83 46.01
CA ALA A 14 34.15 -11.20 45.99
C ALA A 14 33.28 -10.22 45.18
N ALA A 15 33.72 -8.97 45.01
CA ALA A 15 33.03 -7.94 44.23
C ALA A 15 32.66 -8.34 42.78
N PRO A 16 33.53 -8.99 41.97
CA PRO A 16 33.18 -9.37 40.60
C PRO A 16 32.05 -10.41 40.49
N PHE A 17 31.79 -11.20 41.54
CA PHE A 17 30.70 -12.18 41.54
C PHE A 17 29.32 -11.57 41.80
N MET A 18 29.25 -10.35 42.34
CA MET A 18 27.99 -9.60 42.49
C MET A 18 27.65 -8.74 41.27
N ALA A 19 28.61 -8.57 40.34
CA ALA A 19 28.46 -7.86 39.09
C ALA A 19 28.26 -8.80 37.88
N GLN A 20 27.92 -10.06 38.14
CA GLN A 20 27.49 -10.95 37.06
C GLN A 20 26.15 -10.43 36.54
N ALA A 21 26.23 -9.71 35.42
CA ALA A 21 25.05 -9.35 34.64
C ALA A 21 24.31 -10.65 34.31
N ASP A 22 23.08 -10.77 34.79
CA ASP A 22 22.13 -11.80 34.39
C ASP A 22 21.82 -11.57 32.91
N LEU A 23 22.68 -12.08 32.02
CA LEU A 23 22.41 -12.13 30.59
C LEU A 23 21.35 -13.19 30.39
N ARG A 24 20.07 -12.76 30.48
CA ARG A 24 18.95 -13.57 30.02
C ARG A 24 19.18 -13.87 28.56
N ALA A 25 19.27 -15.16 28.22
CA ALA A 25 19.25 -15.58 26.83
C ALA A 25 17.97 -15.02 26.22
N LEU A 26 18.15 -14.11 25.26
CA LEU A 26 17.08 -13.60 24.44
C LEU A 26 16.50 -14.82 23.72
N ASP A 27 15.33 -15.28 24.16
CA ASP A 27 14.69 -16.45 23.58
C ASP A 27 14.24 -16.08 22.17
N ASP A 28 14.88 -16.65 21.16
CA ASP A 28 14.52 -16.43 19.75
C ASP A 28 13.04 -16.72 19.50
N ALA A 29 12.40 -17.59 20.29
CA ALA A 29 10.96 -17.80 20.21
C ALA A 29 10.14 -16.57 20.67
N SER A 30 10.69 -15.74 21.57
CA SER A 30 10.14 -14.42 21.94
C SER A 30 10.49 -13.33 20.92
N LEU A 31 11.57 -13.50 20.16
CA LEU A 31 11.99 -12.58 19.09
C LEU A 31 11.32 -12.87 17.73
N ALA A 32 10.90 -14.11 17.49
CA ALA A 32 10.06 -14.49 16.36
C ALA A 32 8.69 -13.77 16.37
N GLY A 33 8.34 -13.16 17.51
CA GLY A 33 7.17 -12.30 17.69
C GLY A 33 7.44 -10.80 17.55
N ILE A 34 8.67 -10.34 17.29
CA ILE A 34 8.98 -8.91 17.23
C ILE A 34 8.51 -8.31 15.89
N SER A 35 7.25 -7.90 15.89
CA SER A 35 6.68 -6.64 15.38
C SER A 35 7.32 -6.04 14.12
N GLY A 36 7.13 -6.74 13.00
CA GLY A 36 7.04 -6.21 11.63
C GLY A 36 6.15 -7.08 10.73
N GLN A 37 5.33 -7.94 11.36
CA GLN A 37 4.67 -9.11 10.80
C GLN A 37 3.14 -9.02 10.73
N ASP A 38 2.55 -7.99 11.36
CA ASP A 38 1.23 -7.49 10.98
C ASP A 38 1.47 -6.59 9.77
N GLY A 39 1.20 -7.10 8.55
CA GLY A 39 1.35 -6.33 7.32
C GLY A 39 0.62 -4.98 7.38
N ILE A 40 0.89 -4.11 6.40
CA ILE A 40 0.17 -2.83 6.33
C ILE A 40 -1.21 -3.12 5.73
N SER A 41 -2.25 -3.00 6.56
CA SER A 41 -3.65 -2.98 6.11
C SER A 41 -4.07 -1.56 5.77
N ILE A 42 -4.66 -1.36 4.58
CA ILE A 42 -5.18 -0.06 4.15
C ILE A 42 -6.67 -0.20 3.82
N ALA A 43 -7.48 0.65 4.43
CA ALA A 43 -8.90 0.82 4.15
C ALA A 43 -9.17 2.27 3.73
N GLY A 44 -10.24 2.50 2.97
CA GLY A 44 -10.62 3.85 2.57
C GLY A 44 -11.57 3.92 1.39
N ASP A 45 -12.12 5.12 1.21
CA ASP A 45 -12.99 5.47 0.09
C ASP A 45 -12.20 6.18 -1.01
N PHE A 46 -12.31 5.68 -2.22
CA PHE A 46 -11.63 6.19 -3.40
C PHE A 46 -12.66 6.82 -4.33
N ASN A 47 -12.70 8.15 -4.35
CA ASN A 47 -13.56 8.90 -5.24
C ASN A 47 -12.71 9.85 -6.07
N GLY A 48 -13.12 10.07 -7.32
CA GLY A 48 -12.39 10.91 -8.25
C GLY A 48 -13.32 11.59 -9.25
N THR A 49 -12.86 12.71 -9.78
CA THR A 49 -13.55 13.39 -10.88
C THR A 49 -12.56 13.69 -11.98
N ILE A 50 -12.97 13.50 -13.23
CA ILE A 50 -12.19 13.92 -14.39
C ILE A 50 -12.87 15.18 -14.95
N GLY A 51 -12.09 16.23 -15.17
CA GLY A 51 -12.61 17.51 -15.65
C GLY A 51 -13.33 17.37 -16.99
N ALA A 52 -12.71 16.72 -17.96
CA ALA A 52 -13.34 16.27 -19.20
C ALA A 52 -12.48 15.21 -19.90
N ILE A 53 -13.12 14.37 -20.72
CA ILE A 53 -12.44 13.53 -21.71
C ILE A 53 -12.75 14.14 -23.07
N VAL A 54 -11.72 14.54 -23.80
CA VAL A 54 -11.85 15.17 -25.13
C VAL A 54 -11.13 14.30 -26.14
N TYR A 55 -11.89 13.73 -27.06
CA TYR A 55 -11.34 13.16 -28.29
C TYR A 55 -11.44 14.22 -29.39
N THR A 56 -10.31 14.48 -30.05
CA THR A 56 -10.23 15.41 -31.17
C THR A 56 -9.74 14.64 -32.39
N ASP A 57 -10.56 14.60 -33.43
CA ASP A 57 -10.17 14.10 -34.75
C ASP A 57 -9.75 15.29 -35.61
N ASN A 58 -8.55 15.24 -36.15
CA ASN A 58 -8.00 16.29 -37.00
C ASN A 58 -7.66 15.69 -38.37
N ASP A 59 -8.57 15.79 -39.31
CA ASP A 59 -8.34 15.42 -40.71
C ASP A 59 -8.35 16.67 -41.61
N ALA A 60 -7.75 16.54 -42.80
CA ALA A 60 -7.69 17.58 -43.82
C ALA A 60 -9.08 18.08 -44.29
N SER A 61 -10.12 17.27 -44.10
CA SER A 61 -11.50 17.59 -44.49
C SER A 61 -12.33 18.28 -43.37
N GLY A 62 -11.76 18.41 -42.17
CA GLY A 62 -12.40 19.04 -41.01
C GLY A 62 -11.96 18.43 -39.67
N SER A 63 -12.07 19.22 -38.60
CA SER A 63 -11.83 18.75 -37.23
C SER A 63 -13.14 18.40 -36.53
N GLY A 64 -13.25 17.16 -36.05
CA GLY A 64 -14.34 16.70 -35.19
C GLY A 64 -13.90 16.67 -33.72
N THR A 65 -14.83 16.87 -32.79
CA THR A 65 -14.53 16.69 -31.36
C THR A 65 -15.66 15.92 -30.71
N LEU A 66 -15.33 14.98 -29.84
CA LEU A 66 -16.25 14.34 -28.91
C LEU A 66 -15.79 14.67 -27.50
N ARG A 67 -16.68 15.29 -26.73
CA ARG A 67 -16.37 15.77 -25.39
C ARG A 67 -17.31 15.15 -24.37
N LEU A 68 -16.73 14.54 -23.33
CA LEU A 68 -17.43 13.98 -22.19
C LEU A 68 -17.14 14.88 -21.00
N GLU A 69 -18.19 15.34 -20.35
CA GLU A 69 -18.12 16.27 -19.22
C GLU A 69 -18.72 15.64 -17.96
N ASN A 70 -18.34 16.19 -16.81
CA ASN A 70 -18.85 15.76 -15.51
C ASN A 70 -18.60 14.27 -15.27
N VAL A 71 -17.39 13.82 -15.57
CA VAL A 71 -17.00 12.43 -15.38
C VAL A 71 -16.66 12.22 -13.91
N SER A 72 -17.35 11.31 -13.25
CA SER A 72 -17.16 10.99 -11.84
C SER A 72 -16.92 9.49 -11.64
N MET A 73 -16.07 9.17 -10.68
CA MET A 73 -15.72 7.83 -10.24
C MET A 73 -16.07 7.76 -8.76
N THR A 74 -17.04 6.93 -8.40
CA THR A 74 -17.59 6.89 -7.05
C THR A 74 -17.90 5.48 -6.60
N GLY A 75 -17.94 5.26 -5.29
CA GLY A 75 -18.36 3.98 -4.71
C GLY A 75 -17.26 2.93 -4.66
N PHE A 76 -16.03 3.26 -5.08
CA PHE A 76 -14.88 2.40 -4.86
C PHE A 76 -14.46 2.53 -3.38
N SER A 77 -14.80 1.55 -2.56
CA SER A 77 -14.45 1.53 -1.13
C SER A 77 -13.74 0.24 -0.74
N ILE A 78 -12.74 0.35 0.12
CA ILE A 78 -12.07 -0.76 0.79
C ILE A 78 -12.44 -0.70 2.27
N THR A 79 -13.10 -1.74 2.77
CA THR A 79 -13.56 -1.81 4.16
C THR A 79 -12.49 -2.39 5.08
N ASP A 80 -12.54 -2.04 6.37
CA ASP A 80 -11.67 -2.62 7.39
C ASP A 80 -11.78 -4.16 7.50
N ASP A 81 -12.96 -4.72 7.18
CA ASP A 81 -13.20 -6.18 7.18
C ASP A 81 -12.51 -6.92 6.02
N ASN A 82 -12.12 -6.20 4.97
CA ASN A 82 -11.44 -6.76 3.80
C ASN A 82 -10.45 -5.72 3.23
N PRO A 83 -9.36 -5.45 3.95
CA PRO A 83 -8.45 -4.37 3.61
C PRO A 83 -7.51 -4.74 2.46
N LEU A 84 -6.87 -3.73 1.89
CA LEU A 84 -5.70 -3.91 1.04
C LEU A 84 -4.55 -4.49 1.86
N MET A 85 -3.93 -5.56 1.36
CA MET A 85 -2.79 -6.21 2.01
C MET A 85 -1.49 -5.82 1.28
N ILE A 86 -0.51 -5.34 2.05
CA ILE A 86 0.85 -5.07 1.59
C ILE A 86 1.80 -6.07 2.25
N ASP A 87 2.56 -6.78 1.42
CA ASP A 87 3.52 -7.77 1.85
C ASP A 87 4.81 -7.72 1.00
N VAL A 88 5.92 -8.24 1.55
CA VAL A 88 7.16 -8.47 0.81
C VAL A 88 7.11 -9.88 0.25
N VAL A 89 7.13 -9.99 -1.07
CA VAL A 89 7.11 -11.28 -1.77
C VAL A 89 8.38 -11.42 -2.62
N THR A 90 9.06 -12.55 -2.52
CA THR A 90 10.16 -12.89 -3.44
C THR A 90 9.58 -13.42 -4.75
N THR A 91 9.92 -12.80 -5.87
CA THR A 91 9.51 -13.24 -7.22
C THR A 91 10.74 -13.37 -8.11
N ASP A 92 10.73 -14.35 -9.02
CA ASP A 92 11.73 -14.44 -10.07
C ASP A 92 11.45 -13.36 -11.13
N ILE A 93 12.39 -12.42 -11.27
CA ILE A 93 12.41 -11.43 -12.35
C ILE A 93 13.61 -11.74 -13.23
N SER A 94 13.36 -12.28 -14.41
CA SER A 94 14.39 -12.58 -15.43
C SER A 94 15.52 -13.50 -14.94
N GLY A 95 15.21 -14.50 -14.12
CA GLY A 95 16.15 -15.49 -13.58
C GLY A 95 16.84 -15.04 -12.29
N THR A 96 16.42 -13.92 -11.70
CA THR A 96 16.94 -13.42 -10.43
C THR A 96 15.82 -13.33 -9.40
N ALA A 97 16.00 -14.01 -8.27
CA ALA A 97 15.10 -13.86 -7.12
C ALA A 97 15.18 -12.42 -6.62
N THR A 98 14.06 -11.71 -6.68
CA THR A 98 13.95 -10.29 -6.31
C THR A 98 12.84 -10.12 -5.29
N ASP A 99 13.14 -9.46 -4.18
CA ASP A 99 12.14 -9.08 -3.20
C ASP A 99 11.40 -7.82 -3.69
N GLN A 100 10.07 -7.90 -3.72
CA GLN A 100 9.21 -6.78 -4.11
C GLN A 100 8.14 -6.54 -3.05
N LEU A 101 7.72 -5.28 -2.92
CA LEU A 101 6.48 -4.96 -2.22
C LEU A 101 5.32 -5.29 -3.14
N GLN A 102 4.52 -6.27 -2.75
CA GLN A 102 3.27 -6.63 -3.42
C GLN A 102 2.09 -6.02 -2.68
N ILE A 103 1.24 -5.35 -3.44
CA ILE A 103 0.00 -4.73 -2.97
C ILE A 103 -1.15 -5.44 -3.67
N THR A 104 -1.97 -6.15 -2.90
CA THR A 104 -3.08 -6.98 -3.43
C THR A 104 -4.44 -6.34 -3.09
N LEU A 105 -5.21 -5.96 -4.13
CA LEU A 105 -6.52 -5.34 -3.91
C LEU A 105 -7.61 -6.37 -3.57
N PRO A 106 -8.42 -6.10 -2.52
CA PRO A 106 -9.64 -6.84 -2.24
C PRO A 106 -10.71 -6.52 -3.30
N GLU A 107 -11.86 -7.20 -3.21
CA GLU A 107 -12.99 -6.85 -4.05
C GLU A 107 -13.46 -5.42 -3.78
N MET A 108 -13.50 -4.62 -4.84
CA MET A 108 -13.96 -3.25 -4.80
C MET A 108 -14.76 -2.99 -6.08
N THR A 109 -16.06 -2.75 -5.90
CA THR A 109 -16.99 -2.44 -6.98
C THR A 109 -17.41 -0.98 -6.90
N GLY A 110 -17.26 -0.26 -8.01
CA GLY A 110 -17.65 1.15 -8.07
C GLY A 110 -18.35 1.48 -9.38
N GLN A 111 -18.66 2.76 -9.54
CA GLN A 111 -19.36 3.28 -10.69
C GLN A 111 -18.55 4.42 -11.33
N VAL A 112 -18.61 4.46 -12.65
CA VAL A 112 -18.13 5.60 -13.45
C VAL A 112 -19.32 6.20 -14.17
N SER A 113 -19.56 7.49 -14.01
CA SER A 113 -20.66 8.18 -14.69
C SER A 113 -20.16 9.39 -15.46
N ILE A 114 -20.81 9.66 -16.59
CA ILE A 114 -20.57 10.79 -17.48
C ILE A 114 -21.88 11.56 -17.57
N GLY A 115 -21.88 12.79 -17.04
CA GLY A 115 -23.09 13.62 -16.99
C GLY A 115 -23.53 14.15 -18.35
N ALA A 116 -22.59 14.39 -19.27
CA ALA A 116 -22.92 14.84 -20.62
C ALA A 116 -21.90 14.35 -21.65
N ILE A 117 -22.40 13.89 -22.79
CA ILE A 117 -21.63 13.60 -24.01
C ILE A 117 -22.01 14.63 -25.06
N ARG A 118 -21.05 15.24 -25.76
CA ARG A 118 -21.28 16.29 -26.76
C ARG A 118 -20.46 16.06 -28.03
N VAL A 119 -21.05 16.39 -29.18
CA VAL A 119 -20.33 16.47 -30.46
C VAL A 119 -19.94 17.93 -30.71
N GLY A 120 -18.65 18.22 -30.75
CA GLY A 120 -18.09 19.57 -30.76
C GLY A 120 -18.08 20.21 -29.38
N ASP A 121 -17.27 21.26 -29.21
CA ASP A 121 -17.09 21.93 -27.92
C ASP A 121 -18.36 22.68 -27.46
N THR A 122 -19.15 23.17 -28.42
CA THR A 122 -20.40 23.91 -28.16
C THR A 122 -21.65 23.13 -28.56
N GLY A 123 -21.54 21.84 -28.89
CA GLY A 123 -22.67 21.03 -29.34
C GLY A 123 -23.70 20.76 -28.24
N ALA A 124 -24.94 20.48 -28.66
CA ALA A 124 -25.96 19.96 -27.76
C ALA A 124 -25.51 18.60 -27.18
N SER A 125 -25.91 18.31 -25.94
CA SER A 125 -25.59 17.03 -25.35
C SER A 125 -26.41 15.90 -25.99
N LEU A 126 -25.75 14.77 -26.25
CA LEU A 126 -26.34 13.50 -26.66
C LEU A 126 -26.96 12.73 -25.48
N GLY A 127 -26.79 13.22 -24.25
CA GLY A 127 -27.20 12.54 -23.02
C GLY A 127 -26.03 12.12 -22.14
N SER A 128 -26.27 11.17 -21.24
CA SER A 128 -25.32 10.68 -20.23
C SER A 128 -24.96 9.21 -20.46
N LEU A 129 -23.80 8.78 -19.95
CA LEU A 129 -23.39 7.37 -19.92
C LEU A 129 -23.04 6.98 -18.48
N ALA A 130 -23.59 5.87 -18.00
CA ALA A 130 -23.22 5.27 -16.74
C ALA A 130 -22.60 3.88 -17.00
N ILE A 131 -21.44 3.64 -16.38
CA ILE A 131 -20.75 2.36 -16.36
C ILE A 131 -20.80 1.88 -14.90
N ILE A 132 -21.59 0.83 -14.67
CA ILE A 132 -21.91 0.30 -13.34
C ILE A 132 -21.17 -1.01 -13.07
N ASP A 133 -21.10 -1.39 -11.79
CA ASP A 133 -20.50 -2.64 -11.31
C ASP A 133 -19.07 -2.87 -11.82
N GLN A 134 -18.25 -1.81 -11.82
CA GLN A 134 -16.84 -1.91 -12.20
C GLN A 134 -16.08 -2.63 -11.09
N ASN A 135 -15.77 -3.91 -11.30
CA ASN A 135 -15.02 -4.73 -10.37
C ASN A 135 -13.51 -4.58 -10.58
N MET A 136 -12.81 -4.10 -9.55
CA MET A 136 -11.35 -3.92 -9.54
C MET A 136 -10.61 -5.00 -8.72
N ALA A 137 -11.31 -6.04 -8.27
CA ALA A 137 -10.74 -7.16 -7.54
C ALA A 137 -9.57 -7.80 -8.30
N GLY A 138 -8.53 -8.21 -7.57
CA GLY A 138 -7.39 -8.92 -8.14
C GLY A 138 -6.39 -8.03 -8.89
N THR A 139 -6.57 -6.70 -8.89
CA THR A 139 -5.53 -5.77 -9.31
C THR A 139 -4.31 -5.92 -8.39
N GLN A 140 -3.12 -6.04 -8.97
CA GLN A 140 -1.86 -6.14 -8.25
C GLN A 140 -0.92 -5.00 -8.64
N LEU A 141 -0.40 -4.29 -7.64
CA LEU A 141 0.69 -3.34 -7.82
C LEU A 141 1.97 -3.93 -7.22
N ARG A 142 3.05 -3.93 -7.99
CA ARG A 142 4.36 -4.47 -7.62
C ARG A 142 5.41 -3.36 -7.69
N ILE A 143 6.23 -3.21 -6.65
CA ILE A 143 7.25 -2.15 -6.52
C ILE A 143 8.58 -2.80 -6.14
N TRP A 144 9.64 -2.55 -6.92
CA TRP A 144 10.99 -3.08 -6.68
C TRP A 144 12.09 -2.08 -7.09
N GLY A 145 13.28 -2.25 -6.52
CA GLY A 145 14.49 -1.51 -6.90
C GLY A 145 15.11 -2.05 -8.19
N HIS A 146 15.87 -1.22 -8.91
CA HIS A 146 16.62 -1.61 -10.12
C HIS A 146 18.08 -1.95 -9.79
#